data_AF-A0A941ABL4-F1
#
_entry.id   AF-A0A941ABL4-F1
#
_cell.length_a   1.000
_cell.length_b   1.000
_cell.length_c   1.000
_cell.angle_alpha   90.00
_cell.angle_beta   90.00
_cell.angle_gamma   90.00
#
_symmetry.space_group_name_H-M   'P 1'
#
loop_
_entity.id
_entity.type
_entity.pdbx_description
1 polymer ?
#
loop_
_entity_poly.entity_id
_entity_poly.type
_entity_poly.pdbx_seq_one_letter_code
_entity_poly.pdbx_strand_id
1 'polypeptide(L)'
;MKGSEIVVVVHKAIDREKDAISLYLKLAKAVKDPKAKNVLINLATDEVGHLDKLERHLTSILSGKEGLLPSASEVRDAMAAQLTESSKFVFPSAAELAKADEIRILEIAVEREIVANRTYLEMAASAQSAVAKEMFLSLAKEEETHAKILRAEVDSIGQNGFWFDMQEFTMEQ
;
A
#
# COMPACT_ATOMS: atom_id res chain seq x y z
N MET A 1 -21.60 13.61 2.21
CA MET A 1 -20.64 13.62 3.30
C MET A 1 -20.73 14.96 3.97
N LYS A 2 -20.99 14.97 5.29
CA LYS A 2 -20.79 16.19 6.08
C LYS A 2 -19.29 16.52 6.08
N GLY A 3 -18.92 17.77 6.35
CA GLY A 3 -17.52 18.19 6.38
C GLY A 3 -16.63 17.36 7.32
N SER A 4 -17.17 16.89 8.45
CA SER A 4 -16.47 16.01 9.39
C SER A 4 -16.13 14.64 8.80
N GLU A 5 -16.98 14.11 7.94
CA GLU A 5 -16.85 12.76 7.39
C GLU A 5 -15.69 12.67 6.38
N ILE A 6 -15.49 13.71 5.55
CA ILE A 6 -14.36 13.72 4.61
C ILE A 6 -13.02 13.85 5.34
N VAL A 7 -12.98 14.59 6.45
CA VAL A 7 -11.79 14.69 7.32
C VAL A 7 -11.42 13.31 7.88
N VAL A 8 -12.39 12.54 8.35
CA VAL A 8 -12.17 11.17 8.84
C VAL A 8 -11.64 10.25 7.74
N VAL A 9 -12.23 10.29 6.53
CA VAL A 9 -11.80 9.43 5.41
C VAL A 9 -10.38 9.76 4.96
N VAL A 10 -10.02 11.04 4.85
CA VAL A 10 -8.66 11.47 4.47
C VAL A 10 -7.65 11.11 5.57
N HIS A 11 -8.00 11.26 6.85
CA HIS A 11 -7.14 10.78 7.94
C HIS A 11 -6.89 9.27 7.87
N LYS A 12 -7.93 8.49 7.58
CA LYS A 12 -7.78 7.04 7.39
C LYS A 12 -6.83 6.73 6.23
N ALA A 13 -6.91 7.45 5.11
CA ALA A 13 -5.98 7.28 4.00
C ALA A 13 -4.53 7.61 4.42
N ILE A 14 -4.31 8.71 5.14
CA ILE A 14 -3.00 9.12 5.67
C ILE A 14 -2.37 8.02 6.53
N ASP A 15 -3.15 7.41 7.43
CA ASP A 15 -2.65 6.32 8.26
C ASP A 15 -2.25 5.09 7.43
N ARG A 16 -2.97 4.84 6.33
CA ARG A 16 -2.66 3.72 5.43
C ARG A 16 -1.35 3.92 4.69
N GLU A 17 -1.02 5.15 4.29
CA GLU A 17 0.28 5.43 3.68
C GLU A 17 1.42 5.30 4.68
N LYS A 18 1.23 5.75 5.92
CA LYS A 18 2.23 5.53 6.99
C LYS A 18 2.48 4.05 7.24
N ASP A 19 1.42 3.25 7.25
CA ASP A 19 1.48 1.80 7.36
C ASP A 19 2.23 1.18 6.15
N ALA A 20 1.98 1.66 4.92
CA ALA A 20 2.66 1.22 3.70
C ALA A 20 4.16 1.51 3.74
N ILE A 21 4.53 2.75 4.04
CA ILE A 21 5.93 3.21 4.15
C ILE A 21 6.66 2.35 5.18
N SER A 22 6.05 2.13 6.35
CA SER A 22 6.64 1.28 7.39
C SER A 22 6.81 -0.16 6.92
N LEU A 23 5.84 -0.71 6.19
CA LEU A 23 5.93 -2.05 5.61
C LEU A 23 7.10 -2.14 4.64
N TYR A 24 7.13 -1.30 3.62
CA TYR A 24 8.12 -1.39 2.55
C TYR A 24 9.54 -1.21 3.06
N LEU A 25 9.76 -0.32 4.03
CA LEU A 25 11.07 -0.20 4.69
C LEU A 25 11.45 -1.43 5.52
N LYS A 26 10.49 -2.19 6.06
CA LYS A 26 10.76 -3.48 6.74
C LYS A 26 11.06 -4.58 5.73
N LEU A 27 10.27 -4.69 4.66
CA LEU A 27 10.48 -5.68 3.60
C LEU A 27 11.84 -5.45 2.91
N ALA A 28 12.19 -4.19 2.62
CA ALA A 28 13.48 -3.82 2.02
C ALA A 28 14.70 -4.20 2.89
N LYS A 29 14.52 -4.36 4.20
CA LYS A 29 15.56 -4.86 5.11
C LYS A 29 15.64 -6.39 5.13
N ALA A 30 14.57 -7.07 4.75
CA ALA A 30 14.46 -8.54 4.77
C ALA A 30 14.90 -9.18 3.46
N VAL A 31 14.80 -8.48 2.32
CA VAL A 31 15.30 -8.96 1.02
C VAL A 31 16.81 -8.82 0.90
N LYS A 32 17.43 -9.70 0.11
CA LYS A 32 18.88 -9.73 -0.15
C LYS A 32 19.21 -9.17 -1.53
N ASP A 33 18.37 -9.41 -2.52
CA ASP A 33 18.58 -8.92 -3.87
C ASP A 33 18.53 -7.37 -3.90
N PRO A 34 19.56 -6.72 -4.45
CA PRO A 34 19.62 -5.26 -4.52
C PRO A 34 18.50 -4.63 -5.37
N LYS A 35 18.03 -5.32 -6.42
CA LYS A 35 16.97 -4.82 -7.31
C LYS A 35 15.62 -4.88 -6.59
N ALA A 36 15.28 -6.00 -5.97
CA ALA A 36 14.10 -6.15 -5.12
C ALA A 36 14.08 -5.11 -3.99
N LYS A 37 15.23 -4.90 -3.34
CA LYS A 37 15.40 -3.87 -2.30
C LYS A 37 15.11 -2.47 -2.83
N ASN A 38 15.65 -2.11 -4.00
CA ASN A 38 15.44 -0.80 -4.60
C ASN A 38 13.99 -0.59 -5.02
N VAL A 39 13.32 -1.61 -5.56
CA VAL A 39 11.88 -1.56 -5.87
C VAL A 39 11.10 -1.19 -4.61
N LEU A 40 11.31 -1.89 -3.49
CA LEU A 40 10.62 -1.61 -2.23
C LEU A 40 10.92 -0.20 -1.66
N ILE A 41 12.16 0.29 -1.79
CA ILE A 41 12.52 1.65 -1.37
C ILE A 41 11.83 2.71 -2.24
N ASN A 42 11.76 2.48 -3.56
CA ASN A 42 11.07 3.39 -4.47
C ASN A 42 9.57 3.45 -4.15
N LEU A 43 8.93 2.29 -3.93
CA LEU A 43 7.53 2.25 -3.48
C LEU A 43 7.35 3.03 -2.18
N ALA A 44 8.22 2.83 -1.17
CA ALA A 44 8.16 3.62 0.06
C ALA A 44 8.27 5.14 -0.19
N THR A 45 8.99 5.56 -1.23
CA THR A 45 9.13 6.97 -1.62
C THR A 45 7.87 7.48 -2.32
N ASP A 46 7.27 6.67 -3.19
CA ASP A 46 6.01 7.01 -3.87
C ASP A 46 4.88 7.19 -2.83
N GLU A 47 4.83 6.33 -1.82
CA GLU A 47 3.86 6.43 -0.70
C GLU A 47 4.06 7.68 0.17
N VAL A 48 5.29 8.18 0.31
CA VAL A 48 5.52 9.50 0.93
C VAL A 48 4.92 10.61 0.05
N GLY A 49 5.02 10.49 -1.28
CA GLY A 49 4.35 11.39 -2.21
C GLY A 49 2.81 11.34 -2.08
N HIS A 50 2.24 10.15 -1.88
CA HIS A 50 0.81 9.98 -1.61
C HIS A 50 0.39 10.66 -0.30
N LEU A 51 1.16 10.42 0.77
CA LEU A 51 0.96 11.05 2.08
C LEU A 51 0.94 12.59 1.96
N ASP A 52 1.91 13.16 1.26
CA ASP A 52 2.00 14.60 1.03
C ASP A 52 0.76 15.15 0.28
N LYS A 53 0.28 14.44 -0.75
CA LYS A 53 -0.94 14.82 -1.48
C LYS A 53 -2.15 14.84 -0.54
N LEU A 54 -2.30 13.81 0.30
CA LEU A 54 -3.41 13.67 1.24
C LEU A 54 -3.37 14.73 2.35
N GLU A 55 -2.20 15.02 2.92
CA GLU A 55 -2.04 16.04 3.96
C GLU A 55 -2.33 17.46 3.43
N ARG A 56 -1.94 17.75 2.19
CA ARG A 56 -2.29 19.00 1.51
C ARG A 56 -3.80 19.11 1.29
N HIS A 57 -4.44 18.02 0.86
CA HIS A 57 -5.89 17.99 0.68
C HIS A 57 -6.63 18.20 2.01
N LEU A 58 -6.19 17.55 3.08
CA LEU A 58 -6.73 17.72 4.42
C LEU A 58 -6.60 19.17 4.89
N THR A 59 -5.41 19.76 4.73
CA THR A 59 -5.18 21.17 5.08
C THR A 59 -6.10 22.10 4.29
N SER A 60 -6.31 21.83 3.00
CA SER A 60 -7.25 22.60 2.16
C SER A 60 -8.70 22.46 2.61
N ILE A 61 -9.12 21.30 3.12
CA ILE A 61 -10.49 21.09 3.65
C ILE A 61 -10.70 21.90 4.92
N LEU A 62 -9.69 21.93 5.80
CA LEU A 62 -9.75 22.57 7.12
C LEU A 62 -9.55 24.08 7.07
N SER A 63 -8.82 24.59 6.08
CA SER A 63 -8.52 26.02 5.94
C SER A 63 -9.81 26.85 5.79
N GLY A 64 -10.07 27.73 6.76
CA GLY A 64 -11.19 28.69 6.73
C GLY A 64 -12.53 28.13 7.19
N LYS A 65 -12.58 26.92 7.79
CA LYS A 65 -13.83 26.35 8.29
C LYS A 65 -13.71 25.89 9.75
N GLU A 66 -14.14 26.74 10.68
CA GLU A 66 -14.31 26.36 12.08
C GLU A 66 -15.42 25.30 12.23
N GLY A 67 -15.19 24.28 13.06
CA GLY A 67 -16.19 23.26 13.38
C GLY A 67 -16.30 22.08 12.39
N LEU A 68 -15.34 21.90 11.47
CA LEU A 68 -15.27 20.70 10.62
C LEU A 68 -14.62 19.48 11.28
N LEU A 69 -14.07 19.64 12.49
CA LEU A 69 -13.47 18.53 13.20
C LEU A 69 -14.56 17.50 13.55
N PRO A 70 -14.30 16.21 13.32
CA PRO A 70 -15.21 15.15 13.75
C PRO A 70 -15.35 15.18 15.28
N SER A 71 -16.55 14.87 15.76
CA SER A 71 -16.82 14.67 17.18
C SER A 71 -16.04 13.47 17.72
N ALA A 72 -15.85 13.41 19.04
CA ALA A 72 -15.17 12.28 19.69
C ALA A 72 -15.84 10.93 19.39
N SER A 73 -17.17 10.90 19.22
CA SER A 73 -17.88 9.67 18.81
C SER A 73 -17.52 9.26 17.39
N GLU A 74 -17.55 10.20 16.44
CA GLU A 74 -17.20 9.94 15.04
C GLU A 74 -15.75 9.44 14.91
N VAL A 75 -14.82 10.02 15.68
CA VAL A 75 -13.42 9.55 15.74
C VAL A 75 -13.35 8.13 16.31
N ARG A 76 -14.05 7.86 17.42
CA ARG A 76 -14.05 6.52 18.04
C ARG A 76 -14.62 5.45 17.11
N ASP A 77 -15.72 5.75 16.44
CA ASP A 77 -16.38 4.83 15.51
C ASP A 77 -15.49 4.58 14.28
N ALA A 78 -14.80 5.61 13.79
CA ALA A 78 -13.81 5.48 12.73
C ALA A 78 -12.59 4.65 13.15
N MET A 79 -12.06 4.85 14.36
CA MET A 79 -10.95 4.04 14.88
C MET A 79 -11.37 2.57 15.06
N ALA A 80 -12.59 2.31 15.53
CA ALA A 80 -13.12 0.95 15.63
C ALA A 80 -13.23 0.28 14.25
N ALA A 81 -13.70 1.00 13.24
CA ALA A 81 -13.73 0.52 11.85
C ALA A 81 -12.32 0.37 11.25
N GLN A 82 -11.35 1.17 11.67
CA GLN A 82 -9.96 1.04 11.25
C GLN A 82 -9.32 -0.23 11.84
N LEU A 83 -9.57 -0.55 13.11
CA LEU A 83 -9.11 -1.78 13.76
C LEU A 83 -9.64 -3.04 13.05
N THR A 84 -10.90 -3.03 12.61
CA THR A 84 -11.46 -4.17 11.87
C THR A 84 -10.90 -4.25 10.45
N GLU A 85 -10.72 -3.13 9.74
CA GLU A 85 -10.15 -3.12 8.39
C GLU A 85 -8.65 -3.41 8.36
N SER A 86 -7.87 -2.91 9.32
CA SER A 86 -6.45 -3.23 9.46
C SER A 86 -6.24 -4.71 9.82
N SER A 87 -7.29 -5.44 10.24
CA SER A 87 -7.23 -6.91 10.36
C SER A 87 -7.27 -7.64 9.02
N LYS A 88 -7.68 -6.98 7.92
CA LYS A 88 -7.74 -7.58 6.57
C LYS A 88 -6.37 -7.80 5.95
N PHE A 89 -5.34 -7.12 6.43
CA PHE A 89 -3.96 -7.34 6.03
C PHE A 89 -3.10 -7.52 7.28
N VAL A 90 -2.68 -8.76 7.53
CA VAL A 90 -1.87 -9.09 8.69
C VAL A 90 -0.42 -8.77 8.36
N PHE A 91 0.15 -7.81 9.07
CA PHE A 91 1.58 -7.53 8.99
C PHE A 91 2.35 -8.77 9.48
N PRO A 92 3.20 -9.37 8.65
CA PRO A 92 4.05 -10.46 9.09
C PRO A 92 5.00 -9.96 10.17
N SER A 93 5.16 -10.74 11.23
CA SER A 93 6.13 -10.48 12.28
C SER A 93 7.56 -10.52 11.74
N ALA A 94 8.49 -9.91 12.46
CA ALA A 94 9.91 -9.99 12.11
C ALA A 94 10.42 -11.45 12.04
N ALA A 95 9.86 -12.34 12.86
CA ALA A 95 10.20 -13.76 12.86
C ALA A 95 9.67 -14.50 11.61
N GLU A 96 8.51 -14.10 11.09
CA GLU A 96 7.95 -14.64 9.84
C GLU A 96 8.75 -14.13 8.64
N LEU A 97 9.06 -12.83 8.59
CA LEU A 97 9.89 -12.25 7.53
C LEU A 97 11.30 -12.85 7.48
N ALA A 98 11.90 -13.17 8.63
CA ALA A 98 13.22 -13.79 8.69
C ALA A 98 13.26 -15.23 8.13
N LYS A 99 12.11 -15.91 8.05
CA LYS A 99 11.97 -17.27 7.52
C LYS A 99 11.44 -17.31 6.09
N ALA A 100 10.85 -16.20 5.63
CA ALA A 100 10.32 -16.08 4.28
C ALA A 100 11.46 -15.99 3.26
N ASP A 101 11.26 -16.61 2.10
CA ASP A 101 12.10 -16.34 0.94
C ASP A 101 11.73 -14.97 0.33
N GLU A 102 12.56 -14.54 -0.63
CA GLU A 102 12.41 -13.22 -1.23
C GLU A 102 11.15 -13.09 -2.08
N ILE A 103 10.73 -14.18 -2.74
CA ILE A 103 9.48 -14.24 -3.50
C ILE A 103 8.32 -13.96 -2.55
N ARG A 104 8.26 -14.66 -1.41
CA ARG A 104 7.19 -14.46 -0.43
C ARG A 104 7.19 -13.04 0.15
N ILE A 105 8.36 -12.46 0.38
CA ILE A 105 8.47 -11.07 0.84
C ILE A 105 7.87 -10.09 -0.18
N LEU A 106 8.13 -10.29 -1.47
CA LEU A 106 7.56 -9.45 -2.52
C LEU A 106 6.06 -9.71 -2.73
N GLU A 107 5.59 -10.95 -2.59
CA GLU A 107 4.16 -11.27 -2.62
C GLU A 107 3.38 -10.55 -1.51
N ILE A 108 3.95 -10.42 -0.31
CA ILE A 108 3.35 -9.61 0.76
C ILE A 108 3.17 -8.15 0.33
N ALA A 109 4.15 -7.59 -0.39
CA ALA A 109 4.03 -6.24 -0.95
C ALA A 109 2.93 -6.18 -2.02
N VAL A 110 2.83 -7.19 -2.91
CA VAL A 110 1.75 -7.27 -3.92
C VAL A 110 0.38 -7.33 -3.26
N GLU A 111 0.22 -8.15 -2.21
CA GLU A 111 -1.02 -8.26 -1.45
C GLU A 111 -1.40 -6.91 -0.82
N ARG A 112 -0.43 -6.18 -0.28
CA ARG A 112 -0.65 -4.82 0.27
C ARG A 112 -1.16 -3.86 -0.80
N GLU A 113 -0.54 -3.84 -1.99
CA GLU A 113 -0.96 -2.97 -3.09
C GLU A 113 -2.39 -3.26 -3.58
N ILE A 114 -2.76 -4.53 -3.68
CA ILE A 114 -4.12 -4.94 -4.06
C ILE A 114 -5.15 -4.45 -3.04
N VAL A 115 -4.83 -4.56 -1.74
CA VAL A 115 -5.69 -4.07 -0.66
C VAL A 115 -5.81 -2.55 -0.70
N ALA A 116 -4.72 -1.83 -0.96
CA ALA A 116 -4.71 -0.37 -1.07
C ALA A 116 -5.52 0.11 -2.26
N ASN A 117 -5.30 -0.46 -3.46
CA ASN A 117 -6.10 -0.19 -4.65
C ASN A 117 -7.60 -0.34 -4.38
N ARG A 118 -8.02 -1.48 -3.81
CA ARG A 118 -9.43 -1.73 -3.49
C ARG A 118 -9.96 -0.70 -2.50
N THR A 119 -9.18 -0.40 -1.45
CA THR A 119 -9.58 0.59 -0.44
C THR A 119 -9.80 1.96 -1.06
N TYR A 120 -8.92 2.41 -1.96
CA TYR A 120 -9.06 3.67 -2.65
C TYR A 120 -10.25 3.70 -3.62
N LEU A 121 -10.53 2.59 -4.31
CA LEU A 121 -11.75 2.47 -5.13
C LEU A 121 -13.03 2.57 -4.27
N GLU A 122 -13.05 1.95 -3.09
CA GLU A 122 -14.17 2.04 -2.15
C GLU A 122 -14.34 3.47 -1.59
N MET A 123 -13.24 4.16 -1.27
CA MET A 123 -13.26 5.56 -0.86
C MET A 123 -13.75 6.47 -1.98
N ALA A 124 -13.30 6.26 -3.23
CA ALA A 124 -13.75 7.00 -4.39
C ALA A 124 -15.25 6.79 -4.68
N ALA A 125 -15.75 5.56 -4.52
CA ALA A 125 -17.17 5.24 -4.68
C ALA A 125 -18.05 5.93 -3.62
N SER A 126 -17.52 6.09 -2.41
CA SER A 126 -18.21 6.72 -1.28
C SER A 126 -18.07 8.26 -1.26
N ALA A 127 -17.11 8.80 -2.02
CA ALA A 127 -16.82 10.23 -2.05
C ALA A 127 -17.92 11.03 -2.78
N GLN A 128 -18.49 12.01 -2.09
CA GLN A 128 -19.46 12.94 -2.69
C GLN A 128 -18.82 14.17 -3.36
N SER A 129 -17.59 14.51 -2.97
CA SER A 129 -16.84 15.59 -3.62
C SER A 129 -16.17 15.06 -4.88
N ALA A 130 -16.37 15.73 -6.01
CA ALA A 130 -15.69 15.38 -7.27
C ALA A 130 -14.16 15.39 -7.12
N VAL A 131 -13.63 16.39 -6.39
CA VAL A 131 -12.19 16.52 -6.13
C VAL A 131 -11.66 15.34 -5.31
N ALA A 132 -12.38 14.95 -4.24
CA ALA A 132 -11.96 13.82 -3.41
C ALA A 132 -12.05 12.49 -4.18
N LYS A 133 -13.12 12.32 -4.97
CA LYS A 133 -13.30 11.15 -5.83
C LYS A 133 -12.16 11.02 -6.83
N GLU A 134 -11.80 12.09 -7.50
CA GLU A 134 -10.71 12.11 -8.48
C GLU A 134 -9.36 11.82 -7.84
N MET A 135 -9.09 12.40 -6.66
CA MET A 135 -7.90 12.11 -5.87
C MET A 135 -7.78 10.61 -5.53
N PHE A 136 -8.83 9.99 -4.98
CA PHE A 136 -8.79 8.57 -4.64
C PHE A 136 -8.71 7.65 -5.87
N LEU A 137 -9.32 8.03 -7.00
CA LEU A 137 -9.14 7.29 -8.26
C LEU A 137 -7.70 7.36 -8.78
N SER A 138 -7.03 8.51 -8.63
CA SER A 138 -5.61 8.65 -8.97
C SER A 138 -4.75 7.73 -8.12
N LEU A 139 -4.94 7.77 -6.79
CA LEU A 139 -4.19 6.91 -5.86
C LEU A 139 -4.43 5.43 -6.17
N ALA A 140 -5.68 5.01 -6.38
CA ALA A 140 -5.98 3.63 -6.77
C ALA A 140 -5.20 3.19 -8.02
N LYS A 141 -5.08 4.05 -9.03
CA LYS A 141 -4.33 3.76 -10.25
C LYS A 141 -2.82 3.68 -10.02
N GLU A 142 -2.29 4.51 -9.12
CA GLU A 142 -0.89 4.44 -8.69
C GLU A 142 -0.62 3.07 -8.01
N GLU A 143 -1.48 2.62 -7.08
CA GLU A 143 -1.32 1.30 -6.42
C GLU A 143 -1.46 0.11 -7.39
N GLU A 144 -2.34 0.22 -8.39
CA GLU A 144 -2.43 -0.80 -9.44
C GLU A 144 -1.10 -0.92 -10.22
N THR A 145 -0.42 0.20 -10.43
CA THR A 145 0.87 0.26 -11.10
C THR A 145 1.97 -0.33 -10.23
N HIS A 146 1.98 -0.02 -8.93
CA HIS A 146 2.89 -0.62 -7.95
C HIS A 146 2.73 -2.15 -7.90
N ALA A 147 1.50 -2.67 -7.85
CA ALA A 147 1.23 -4.10 -7.89
C ALA A 147 1.80 -4.78 -9.15
N LYS A 148 1.71 -4.12 -10.31
CA LYS A 148 2.29 -4.63 -11.58
C LYS A 148 3.81 -4.66 -11.54
N ILE A 149 4.45 -3.61 -11.01
CA ILE A 149 5.91 -3.55 -10.86
C ILE A 149 6.39 -4.67 -9.94
N LEU A 150 5.75 -4.86 -8.78
CA LEU A 150 6.11 -5.92 -7.84
C LEU A 150 5.92 -7.32 -8.42
N ARG A 151 4.83 -7.57 -9.16
CA ARG A 151 4.61 -8.85 -9.84
C ARG A 151 5.69 -9.13 -10.89
N ALA A 152 6.08 -8.13 -11.66
CA ALA A 152 7.18 -8.28 -12.61
C ALA A 152 8.51 -8.62 -11.90
N GLU A 153 8.75 -8.08 -10.71
CA GLU A 153 9.92 -8.43 -9.91
C GLU A 153 9.85 -9.87 -9.37
N VAL A 154 8.68 -10.30 -8.87
CA VAL A 154 8.43 -11.69 -8.46
C VAL A 154 8.71 -12.65 -9.62
N ASP A 155 8.17 -12.36 -10.80
CA ASP A 155 8.37 -13.18 -12.00
C ASP A 155 9.85 -13.23 -12.41
N SER A 156 10.55 -12.09 -12.34
CA SER A 156 11.98 -12.01 -12.65
C SER A 156 12.82 -12.89 -11.72
N ILE A 157 12.51 -12.91 -10.43
CA ILE A 157 13.25 -13.74 -9.45
C ILE A 157 12.88 -15.22 -9.62
N GLY A 158 11.60 -15.53 -9.84
CA GLY A 158 11.13 -16.90 -10.08
C GLY A 158 11.73 -17.52 -11.34
N GLN A 159 11.88 -16.75 -12.43
CA GLN A 159 12.50 -17.20 -13.67
C GLN A 159 14.02 -17.43 -13.51
N ASN A 160 14.70 -16.64 -12.69
CA ASN A 160 16.12 -16.84 -12.39
C ASN A 160 16.40 -18.08 -11.53
N GLY A 161 15.37 -18.66 -10.88
CA GLY A 161 15.48 -19.86 -10.04
C GLY A 161 15.14 -21.20 -10.72
N PHE A 162 14.48 -21.19 -11.90
CA PHE A 162 13.87 -22.40 -12.49
C PHE A 162 14.14 -22.61 -14.01
N TRP A 163 15.26 -22.09 -14.53
CA TRP A 163 15.73 -22.33 -15.91
C TRP A 163 17.11 -23.02 -15.98
N PHE A 164 17.49 -23.81 -14.97
CA PHE A 164 18.74 -24.60 -15.00
C PHE A 164 18.58 -26.04 -14.48
N ASP A 165 17.37 -26.60 -14.56
CA ASP A 165 17.12 -28.03 -14.30
C ASP A 165 16.64 -28.80 -15.55
N MET A 166 16.89 -28.26 -16.74
CA MET A 166 16.99 -29.11 -17.92
C MET A 166 18.33 -29.82 -17.87
N GLN A 167 18.31 -30.98 -17.24
CA GLN A 167 19.30 -32.04 -17.36
C GLN A 167 19.78 -32.10 -18.82
N GLU A 168 21.03 -31.67 -19.08
CA GLU A 168 21.68 -31.98 -20.35
C GLU A 168 21.77 -33.50 -20.42
N PHE A 169 20.89 -34.12 -21.21
CA PHE A 169 21.20 -35.41 -21.79
C PHE A 169 22.33 -35.16 -22.78
N THR A 170 23.56 -35.41 -22.35
CA THR A 170 24.67 -35.61 -23.28
C THR A 170 24.33 -36.81 -24.15
N MET A 171 23.83 -36.54 -25.36
CA MET A 171 23.96 -37.47 -26.47
C MET A 171 25.42 -37.42 -26.92
N GLU A 172 26.26 -38.21 -26.26
CA GLU A 172 27.48 -38.69 -26.90
C GLU A 172 27.16 -40.00 -27.64
N GLN A 173 27.64 -40.05 -28.89
CA GLN A 173 27.40 -41.07 -29.90
C GLN A 173 28.07 -42.41 -29.57
#